data_AF-A0A0F6CKL3-F1
#
_entry.id   AF-A0A0F6CKL3-F1
#
_cell.length_a   1.000
_cell.length_b   1.000
_cell.length_c   1.000
_cell.angle_alpha   90.00
_cell.angle_beta   90.00
_cell.angle_gamma   90.00
#
_symmetry.space_group_name_H-M   'P 1'
#
loop_
_entity.id
_entity.type
_entity.pdbx_description
1 polymer ?
#
loop_
_entity_poly.entity_id
_entity_poly.type
_entity_poly.pdbx_seq_one_letter_code
_entity_poly.pdbx_strand_id
1 'polypeptide(L)'
;MNKIKFRVVPFSTKLRWLLIGKLPLERKARPKILEYIFFILNNIITLICSIVISYWLIKLYLDNNKELLIVTFIKSLQTSFLLKLLFTIIIIINELINFALCIHTYYILTKTEFNKIYPIIGTITAILLISPLTIILFLIAYQKNELAFE
;
A
#
# COMPACT_ATOMS: atom_id res chain seq x y z
N MET A 1 -47.13 -10.76 -14.41
CA MET A 1 -45.66 -10.62 -14.32
C MET A 1 -45.31 -9.15 -14.13
N ASN A 2 -44.78 -8.76 -12.97
CA ASN A 2 -44.31 -7.39 -12.76
C ASN A 2 -43.10 -7.11 -13.64
N LYS A 3 -43.21 -6.11 -14.54
CA LYS A 3 -42.09 -5.66 -15.38
C LYS A 3 -41.03 -5.02 -14.47
N ILE A 4 -39.92 -5.72 -14.26
CA ILE A 4 -38.75 -5.18 -13.56
C ILE A 4 -38.19 -4.04 -14.40
N LYS A 5 -38.37 -2.80 -13.95
CA LYS A 5 -37.77 -1.62 -14.60
C LYS A 5 -36.31 -1.51 -14.16
N PHE A 6 -35.37 -1.78 -15.06
CA PHE A 6 -33.95 -1.50 -14.82
C PHE A 6 -33.73 0.02 -14.78
N ARG A 7 -33.31 0.52 -13.63
CA ARG A 7 -32.98 1.94 -13.48
C ARG A 7 -31.63 2.19 -14.17
N VAL A 8 -31.60 3.11 -15.14
CA VAL A 8 -30.36 3.50 -15.81
C VAL A 8 -29.46 4.19 -14.78
N VAL A 9 -28.24 3.66 -14.62
CA VAL A 9 -27.27 4.19 -13.67
C VAL A 9 -26.68 5.49 -14.23
N PRO A 10 -26.69 6.61 -13.47
CA PRO A 10 -26.16 7.89 -13.95
C PRO A 10 -24.66 7.81 -14.26
N PHE A 11 -24.20 8.66 -15.17
CA PHE A 11 -22.80 8.67 -15.63
C PHE A 11 -21.82 8.97 -14.50
N SER A 12 -22.16 9.88 -13.57
CA SER A 12 -21.36 10.17 -12.37
C SER A 12 -21.10 8.91 -11.54
N THR A 13 -22.10 8.05 -11.40
CA THR A 13 -21.97 6.78 -10.69
C THR A 13 -21.06 5.80 -11.43
N LYS A 14 -21.11 5.77 -12.77
CA LYS A 14 -20.22 4.94 -13.59
C LYS A 14 -18.76 5.40 -13.46
N LEU A 15 -18.52 6.71 -13.49
CA LEU A 15 -17.18 7.28 -13.32
C LEU A 15 -16.62 6.93 -11.93
N ARG A 16 -17.45 7.07 -10.88
CA ARG A 16 -17.10 6.66 -9.52
C ARG A 16 -16.77 5.17 -9.43
N TRP A 17 -17.55 4.31 -10.09
CA TRP A 17 -17.28 2.87 -10.10
C TRP A 17 -15.94 2.51 -10.74
N LEU A 18 -15.47 3.29 -11.71
CA LEU A 18 -14.21 3.07 -12.39
C LEU A 18 -13.02 3.55 -11.55
N LEU A 19 -13.15 4.69 -10.86
CA LEU A 19 -12.05 5.31 -10.10
C LEU A 19 -11.96 4.84 -8.64
N ILE A 20 -13.10 4.78 -7.94
CA ILE A 20 -13.19 4.51 -6.50
C ILE A 20 -13.80 3.13 -6.24
N GLY A 21 -14.59 2.62 -7.18
CA GLY A 21 -15.33 1.36 -7.05
C GLY A 21 -16.79 1.53 -6.66
N LYS A 22 -17.53 0.41 -6.59
CA LYS A 22 -18.92 0.38 -6.15
C LYS A 22 -19.03 0.62 -4.64
N LEU A 23 -20.08 1.32 -4.19
CA LEU A 23 -20.35 1.45 -2.75
C LEU A 23 -20.63 0.07 -2.13
N PRO A 24 -20.35 -0.18 -0.85
CA PRO A 24 -20.59 -1.48 -0.21
C PRO A 24 -22.05 -1.96 -0.36
N LEU A 25 -23.01 -1.06 -0.17
CA LEU A 25 -24.45 -1.32 -0.34
C LEU A 25 -24.86 -1.58 -1.81
N GLU A 26 -24.04 -1.18 -2.77
CA GLU A 26 -24.26 -1.41 -4.22
C GLU A 26 -23.63 -2.72 -4.71
N ARG A 27 -22.85 -3.42 -3.88
CA ARG A 27 -22.20 -4.68 -4.23
C ARG A 27 -23.14 -5.83 -3.88
N LYS A 28 -23.38 -6.73 -4.85
CA LYS A 28 -24.07 -8.02 -4.60
C LYS A 28 -23.23 -9.02 -3.82
N ALA A 29 -21.91 -8.82 -3.76
CA ALA A 29 -20.95 -9.65 -3.05
C ALA A 29 -20.24 -8.82 -1.98
N ARG A 30 -19.86 -9.48 -0.86
CA ARG A 30 -19.18 -8.86 0.28
C ARG A 30 -17.94 -8.07 -0.22
N PRO A 31 -17.62 -6.91 0.38
CA PRO A 31 -16.52 -6.07 -0.06
C PRO A 31 -15.25 -6.91 -0.10
N LYS A 32 -14.73 -7.14 -1.31
CA LYS A 32 -13.52 -7.94 -1.48
C LYS A 32 -12.39 -7.28 -0.69
N ILE A 33 -11.77 -8.07 0.17
CA ILE A 33 -10.65 -7.76 1.06
C ILE A 33 -9.33 -7.61 0.26
N LEU A 34 -9.44 -7.16 -1.00
CA LEU A 34 -8.34 -7.13 -1.97
C LEU A 34 -7.36 -6.01 -1.67
N GLU A 35 -7.83 -4.91 -1.10
CA GLU A 35 -7.01 -3.76 -0.73
C GLU A 35 -5.94 -4.14 0.32
N TYR A 36 -6.26 -5.06 1.25
CA TYR A 36 -5.28 -5.59 2.20
C TYR A 36 -4.25 -6.50 1.52
N ILE A 37 -4.67 -7.30 0.54
CA ILE A 37 -3.75 -8.11 -0.26
C ILE A 37 -2.81 -7.20 -1.06
N PHE A 38 -3.33 -6.13 -1.66
CA PHE A 38 -2.49 -5.15 -2.36
C PHE A 38 -1.51 -4.46 -1.42
N PHE A 39 -1.93 -4.10 -0.20
CA PHE A 39 -1.03 -3.57 0.82
C PHE A 39 0.09 -4.54 1.19
N ILE A 40 -0.25 -5.81 1.42
CA ILE A 40 0.72 -6.85 1.74
C ILE A 40 1.74 -6.99 0.61
N LEU A 41 1.27 -7.14 -0.64
CA LEU A 41 2.15 -7.29 -1.80
C LEU A 41 3.04 -6.06 -2.00
N ASN A 42 2.49 -4.85 -1.89
CA ASN A 42 3.23 -3.62 -2.02
C ASN A 42 4.35 -3.53 -0.95
N ASN A 43 4.03 -3.90 0.29
CA ASN A 43 5.00 -3.87 1.38
C ASN A 43 6.04 -4.99 1.28
N ILE A 44 5.73 -6.15 0.68
CA ILE A 44 6.73 -7.19 0.36
C ILE A 44 7.76 -6.65 -0.64
N ILE A 45 7.30 -5.99 -1.71
CA ILE A 45 8.20 -5.37 -2.69
C ILE A 45 9.06 -4.30 -1.99
N THR A 46 8.43 -3.46 -1.17
CA THR A 46 9.12 -2.44 -0.35
C THR A 46 10.21 -3.04 0.53
N LEU A 47 9.93 -4.19 1.17
CA LEU A 47 10.87 -4.89 2.04
C LEU A 47 12.08 -5.44 1.27
N ILE A 48 11.86 -6.11 0.14
CA ILE A 48 12.96 -6.63 -0.69
C ILE A 48 13.86 -5.47 -1.13
N CYS A 49 13.25 -4.37 -1.56
CA CYS A 49 13.93 -3.17 -1.98
C CYS A 49 14.73 -2.49 -0.85
N SER A 50 14.16 -2.39 0.35
CA SER A 50 14.86 -1.80 1.51
C SER A 50 16.05 -2.67 1.95
N ILE A 51 15.96 -4.00 1.83
CA ILE A 51 17.09 -4.91 2.06
C ILE A 51 18.22 -4.63 1.07
N VAL A 52 17.91 -4.49 -0.22
CA VAL A 52 18.90 -4.20 -1.27
C VAL A 52 19.60 -2.85 -1.02
N ILE A 53 18.84 -1.81 -0.67
CA ILE A 53 19.39 -0.48 -0.34
C ILE A 53 20.27 -0.57 0.92
N SER A 54 19.81 -1.28 1.95
CA SER A 54 20.56 -1.44 3.20
C SER A 54 21.88 -2.16 2.98
N TYR A 55 21.88 -3.25 2.19
CA TYR A 55 23.10 -3.95 1.80
C TYR A 55 24.09 -3.01 1.10
N TRP A 56 23.58 -2.18 0.19
CA TRP A 56 24.39 -1.24 -0.56
C TRP A 56 24.97 -0.12 0.32
N LEU A 57 24.19 0.39 1.27
CA LEU A 57 24.65 1.35 2.30
C LEU A 57 25.74 0.76 3.20
N ILE A 58 25.58 -0.50 3.63
CA ILE A 58 26.60 -1.19 4.43
C ILE A 58 27.89 -1.33 3.63
N LYS A 59 27.80 -1.70 2.35
CA LYS A 59 28.98 -1.79 1.48
C LYS A 59 29.69 -0.44 1.36
N LEU A 60 28.96 0.65 1.11
CA LEU A 60 29.54 1.99 1.07
C LEU A 60 30.24 2.40 2.37
N TYR A 61 29.65 2.03 3.51
CA TYR A 61 30.20 2.35 4.82
C TYR A 61 31.53 1.62 5.05
N LEU A 62 31.61 0.34 4.68
CA LEU A 62 32.83 -0.46 4.79
C LEU A 62 33.93 0.03 3.83
N ASP A 63 33.57 0.47 2.63
CA ASP A 63 34.53 0.93 1.61
C ASP A 63 35.09 2.34 1.92
N ASN A 64 34.37 3.17 2.71
CA ASN A 64 34.76 4.57 2.96
C ASN A 64 35.16 4.83 4.42
N ASN A 65 36.46 4.77 4.69
CA ASN A 65 37.01 4.98 6.04
C ASN A 65 37.07 6.45 6.52
N LYS A 66 36.76 7.46 5.69
CA LYS A 66 36.99 8.88 6.03
C LYS A 66 35.94 9.89 5.57
N GLU A 67 35.16 9.62 4.53
CA GLU A 67 34.09 10.53 4.10
C GLU A 67 32.80 10.30 4.91
N LEU A 68 32.08 11.39 5.18
CA LEU A 68 30.77 11.35 5.83
C LEU A 68 29.81 10.52 4.94
N LEU A 69 29.24 9.43 5.48
CA LEU A 69 28.42 8.45 4.75
C LEU A 69 27.34 9.10 3.86
N ILE A 70 26.74 10.19 4.35
CA ILE A 70 25.73 10.98 3.63
C ILE A 70 26.30 11.56 2.32
N VAL A 71 27.52 12.08 2.34
CA VAL A 71 28.15 12.69 1.16
C VAL A 71 28.46 11.65 0.10
N THR A 72 28.99 10.49 0.51
CA THR A 72 29.24 9.35 -0.38
C THR A 72 27.95 8.76 -0.94
N PHE A 73 26.88 8.72 -0.14
CA PHE A 73 25.55 8.32 -0.58
C PHE A 73 24.95 9.28 -1.63
N ILE A 74 25.10 10.59 -1.43
CA ILE A 74 24.60 11.58 -2.41
C ILE A 74 25.42 11.51 -3.70
N LYS A 75 26.75 11.44 -3.62
CA LYS A 75 27.63 11.33 -4.81
C LYS A 75 27.27 10.10 -5.64
N SER A 76 27.02 8.98 -5.00
CA SER A 76 26.69 7.71 -5.67
C SER A 76 25.29 7.66 -6.28
N LEU A 77 24.30 8.31 -5.65
CA LEU A 77 23.00 8.56 -6.26
C LEU A 77 23.11 9.46 -7.50
N GLN A 78 24.05 10.41 -7.50
CA GLN A 78 24.29 11.27 -8.65
C GLN A 78 24.99 10.54 -9.79
N THR A 79 25.97 9.70 -9.49
CA THR A 79 26.80 9.02 -10.50
C THR A 79 26.15 7.80 -11.12
N SER A 80 25.40 7.01 -10.34
CA SER A 80 24.83 5.76 -10.83
C SER A 80 23.35 5.90 -11.20
N PHE A 81 23.05 5.72 -12.48
CA PHE A 81 21.68 5.72 -12.98
C PHE A 81 20.82 4.63 -12.32
N LEU A 82 21.40 3.45 -12.10
CA LEU A 82 20.72 2.30 -11.53
C LEU A 82 20.23 2.55 -10.09
N LEU A 83 21.04 3.18 -9.23
CA LEU A 83 20.61 3.54 -7.88
C LEU A 83 19.57 4.65 -7.89
N LYS A 84 19.72 5.64 -8.78
CA LYS A 84 18.73 6.71 -8.94
C LYS A 84 17.37 6.15 -9.34
N LEU A 85 17.34 5.23 -10.30
CA LEU A 85 16.12 4.57 -10.74
C LEU A 85 15.50 3.72 -9.63
N LEU A 86 16.30 2.90 -8.93
CA LEU A 86 15.87 2.14 -7.76
C LEU A 86 15.25 3.06 -6.71
N PHE A 87 15.95 4.11 -6.29
CA PHE A 87 15.50 5.04 -5.26
C PHE A 87 14.19 5.75 -5.65
N THR A 88 14.06 6.19 -6.91
CA THR A 88 12.87 6.86 -7.41
C THR A 88 11.66 5.93 -7.42
N ILE A 89 11.82 4.71 -7.95
CA ILE A 89 10.72 3.72 -8.00
C ILE A 89 10.33 3.31 -6.58
N ILE A 90 11.30 3.04 -5.72
CA ILE A 90 11.06 2.49 -4.38
C ILE A 90 10.47 3.53 -3.43
N ILE A 91 10.94 4.77 -3.45
CA ILE A 91 10.53 5.74 -2.44
C ILE A 91 9.39 6.60 -2.95
N ILE A 92 9.39 7.00 -4.22
CA ILE A 92 8.37 7.93 -4.72
C ILE A 92 7.14 7.17 -5.21
N ILE A 93 7.31 6.20 -6.11
CA ILE A 93 6.16 5.50 -6.70
C ILE A 93 5.46 4.64 -5.65
N ASN A 94 6.25 3.93 -4.84
CA ASN A 94 5.72 3.02 -3.84
C ASN A 94 4.97 3.75 -2.71
N GLU A 95 5.46 4.92 -2.29
CA GLU A 95 4.75 5.75 -1.31
C GLU A 95 3.48 6.35 -1.88
N LEU A 96 3.46 6.75 -3.16
CA LEU A 96 2.23 7.16 -3.82
C LEU A 96 1.19 6.03 -3.84
N ILE A 97 1.62 4.80 -4.10
CA ILE A 97 0.75 3.62 -4.05
C ILE A 97 0.26 3.38 -2.61
N ASN A 98 1.15 3.38 -1.61
CA ASN A 98 0.77 3.25 -0.20
C ASN A 98 -0.23 4.32 0.23
N PHE A 99 -0.03 5.57 -0.19
CA PHE A 99 -0.93 6.68 0.11
C PHE A 99 -2.32 6.47 -0.51
N ALA A 100 -2.38 6.08 -1.78
CA ALA A 100 -3.64 5.77 -2.44
C ALA A 100 -4.35 4.60 -1.75
N LEU A 101 -3.64 3.52 -1.44
CA LEU A 101 -4.19 2.37 -0.73
C LEU A 101 -4.67 2.77 0.68
N CYS A 102 -3.97 3.67 1.38
CA CYS A 102 -4.40 4.16 2.71
C CYS A 102 -5.77 4.82 2.63
N ILE A 103 -5.98 5.72 1.67
CA ILE A 103 -7.27 6.39 1.45
C ILE A 103 -8.37 5.35 1.23
N HIS A 104 -8.10 4.35 0.40
CA HIS A 104 -9.05 3.26 0.13
C HIS A 104 -9.36 2.43 1.38
N THR A 105 -8.35 2.10 2.19
CA THR A 105 -8.53 1.38 3.46
C THR A 105 -9.38 2.18 4.44
N TYR A 106 -9.13 3.48 4.63
CA TYR A 106 -9.97 4.32 5.49
C TYR A 106 -11.42 4.40 4.99
N TYR A 107 -11.60 4.48 3.67
CA TYR A 107 -12.93 4.46 3.07
C TYR A 107 -13.69 3.15 3.37
N ILE A 108 -13.00 2.01 3.38
CA ILE A 108 -13.58 0.70 3.73
C ILE A 108 -13.85 0.61 5.23
N LEU A 109 -12.89 0.99 6.08
CA LEU A 109 -12.97 0.95 7.54
C LEU A 109 -14.19 1.66 8.13
N THR A 110 -14.64 2.74 7.50
CA THR A 110 -15.84 3.46 7.94
C THR A 110 -17.12 2.63 7.81
N LYS A 111 -17.13 1.56 7.00
CA LYS A 111 -18.36 0.87 6.57
C LYS A 111 -18.43 -0.62 6.89
N THR A 112 -17.31 -1.28 7.22
CA THR A 112 -17.27 -2.75 7.20
C THR A 112 -16.71 -3.43 8.45
N GLU A 113 -15.95 -2.75 9.32
CA GLU A 113 -15.05 -3.47 10.24
C GLU A 113 -15.36 -3.28 11.73
N PHE A 114 -15.45 -4.40 12.43
CA PHE A 114 -15.57 -4.48 13.89
C PHE A 114 -14.24 -4.17 14.62
N ASN A 115 -13.09 -4.42 13.97
CA ASN A 115 -11.77 -4.33 14.61
C ASN A 115 -10.81 -3.43 13.82
N LYS A 116 -11.13 -2.14 13.79
CA LYS A 116 -10.46 -1.11 12.96
C LYS A 116 -9.01 -0.82 13.35
N ILE A 117 -8.58 -1.29 14.53
CA ILE A 117 -7.27 -0.96 15.10
C ILE A 117 -6.14 -1.47 14.20
N TYR A 118 -6.18 -2.72 13.76
CA TYR A 118 -5.10 -3.32 12.96
C TYR A 118 -4.85 -2.60 11.63
N PRO A 119 -5.87 -2.35 10.78
CA PRO A 119 -5.64 -1.62 9.54
C PRO A 119 -5.31 -0.13 9.78
N ILE A 120 -5.81 0.52 10.84
CA ILE A 120 -5.37 1.89 11.20
C ILE A 120 -3.87 1.90 11.52
N ILE A 121 -3.42 1.05 12.45
CA ILE A 121 -1.99 0.95 12.78
C ILE A 121 -1.19 0.52 11.54
N GLY A 122 -1.72 -0.39 10.73
CA GLY A 122 -1.12 -0.84 9.49
C GLY A 122 -0.89 0.29 8.48
N THR A 123 -1.85 1.21 8.31
CA THR A 123 -1.65 2.38 7.45
C THR A 123 -0.57 3.33 7.99
N ILE A 124 -0.50 3.53 9.32
CA ILE A 124 0.53 4.36 9.94
C ILE A 124 1.92 3.76 9.69
N THR A 125 2.05 2.45 9.87
CA THR A 125 3.34 1.76 9.67
C THR A 125 3.73 1.70 8.20
N ALA A 126 2.75 1.66 7.29
CA ALA A 126 2.97 1.72 5.84
C ALA A 126 3.60 3.07 5.46
N ILE A 127 3.03 4.18 5.94
CA ILE A 127 3.53 5.54 5.69
C ILE A 127 4.92 5.76 6.29
N LEU A 128 5.21 5.14 7.44
CA LEU A 128 6.53 5.20 8.07
C LEU A 128 7.56 4.25 7.42
N LEU A 129 7.22 3.59 6.30
CA LEU A 129 8.08 2.63 5.60
C LEU A 129 8.51 1.43 6.47
N ILE A 130 7.76 1.12 7.53
CA ILE A 130 8.00 -0.03 8.40
C ILE A 130 7.29 -1.25 7.80
N SER A 131 7.81 -1.73 6.67
CA SER A 131 7.14 -2.75 5.85
C SER A 131 6.88 -4.09 6.56
N PRO A 132 7.75 -4.64 7.43
CA PRO A 132 7.46 -5.92 8.11
C PRO A 132 6.24 -5.83 9.01
N LEU A 133 6.14 -4.75 9.79
CA LEU A 133 5.01 -4.53 10.70
C LEU A 133 3.71 -4.35 9.92
N THR A 134 3.80 -3.61 8.82
CA THR A 134 2.68 -3.35 7.91
C THR A 134 2.11 -4.64 7.32
N ILE A 135 2.98 -5.56 6.87
CA ILE A 135 2.57 -6.86 6.33
C ILE A 135 1.81 -7.67 7.40
N ILE A 136 2.35 -7.76 8.62
CA ILE A 136 1.73 -8.54 9.70
C ILE A 136 0.37 -7.94 10.07
N LEU A 137 0.27 -6.62 10.21
CA LEU A 137 -0.96 -5.94 10.60
C LEU A 137 -2.06 -6.09 9.54
N PHE A 138 -1.72 -5.99 8.25
CA PHE A 138 -2.69 -6.20 7.18
C PHE A 138 -3.07 -7.66 6.96
N LEU A 139 -2.19 -8.62 7.27
CA LEU A 139 -2.57 -10.05 7.33
C LEU A 139 -3.60 -10.32 8.43
N ILE A 140 -3.39 -9.78 9.62
CA ILE A 140 -4.34 -9.89 10.73
C ILE A 140 -5.67 -9.20 10.37
N ALA A 141 -5.60 -8.00 9.77
CA ALA A 141 -6.79 -7.29 9.31
C ALA A 141 -7.55 -8.07 8.24
N TYR A 142 -6.83 -8.68 7.29
CA TYR A 142 -7.41 -9.55 6.27
C TYR A 142 -8.17 -10.73 6.91
N GLN A 143 -7.49 -11.51 7.76
CA GLN A 143 -8.06 -12.71 8.37
C GLN A 143 -9.26 -12.39 9.28
N LYS A 144 -9.17 -11.33 10.09
CA LYS A 144 -10.29 -10.91 10.97
C LYS A 144 -11.51 -10.46 10.20
N ASN A 145 -11.32 -9.81 9.05
CA ASN A 145 -12.43 -9.43 8.20
C ASN A 145 -12.99 -10.64 7.46
N GLU A 146 -12.15 -11.54 6.96
CA GLU A 146 -12.59 -12.79 6.31
C GLU A 146 -13.50 -13.60 7.24
N LEU A 147 -13.11 -13.80 8.51
CA LEU A 147 -13.91 -14.48 9.54
C LEU A 147 -15.22 -13.76 9.89
N ALA A 148 -15.26 -12.42 9.85
CA ALA A 148 -16.49 -11.66 10.07
C ALA A 148 -17.44 -11.69 8.85
N PHE A 149 -16.91 -12.11 7.71
CA PHE A 149 -17.56 -12.22 6.42
C PHE A 149 -17.67 -13.68 5.96
N GLU A 150 -17.64 -14.65 6.87
CA GLU A 150 -18.22 -15.99 6.71
C GLU A 150 -19.60 -15.98 7.37
#